data_AF-A0A7X7WN90-F1
#
_entry.id   AF-A0A7X7WN90-F1
#
_cell.length_a   1.000
_cell.length_b   1.000
_cell.length_c   1.000
_cell.angle_alpha   90.00
_cell.angle_beta   90.00
_cell.angle_gamma   90.00
#
_symmetry.space_group_name_H-M   'P 1'
#
loop_
_entity.id
_entity.type
_entity.pdbx_description
1 polymer ?
#
loop_
_entity_poly.entity_id
_entity_poly.type
_entity_poly.pdbx_seq_one_letter_code
_entity_poly.pdbx_strand_id
1 'polypeptide(L)'
;MNALIVIIISLIALSMIAFLIFQSVRRKKRLIKELLDFAAEIGCTITVYDIWGDTRIGVDREKRYLFFIRRFDDSFFKTAIDINNVSVCKMTNVSHAVGDGKERQLVIDKILLSFIFKREKTDTNLEFYDSEKDGMQITDELQLAEKWEGIVNSLKQ
;
A
#
# COMPACT_ATOMS: atom_id res chain seq x y z
N MET A 1 43.23 2.34 -25.85
CA MET A 1 42.84 1.20 -24.97
C MET A 1 41.89 1.66 -23.86
N ASN A 2 42.26 2.68 -23.08
CA ASN A 2 41.42 3.18 -21.96
C ASN A 2 40.04 3.72 -22.40
N ALA A 3 39.95 4.45 -23.52
CA ALA A 3 38.67 4.97 -24.01
C ALA A 3 37.67 3.86 -24.42
N LEU A 4 38.16 2.77 -25.02
CA LEU A 4 37.31 1.62 -25.39
C LEU A 4 36.79 0.89 -24.15
N ILE A 5 37.63 0.73 -23.13
CA ILE A 5 37.23 0.12 -21.85
C ILE A 5 36.16 0.97 -21.16
N VAL A 6 36.32 2.30 -21.13
CA VAL A 6 35.33 3.22 -20.56
C VAL A 6 33.99 3.14 -21.31
N ILE A 7 34.02 3.10 -22.65
CA ILE A 7 32.80 2.95 -23.46
C ILE A 7 32.09 1.63 -23.14
N ILE A 8 32.83 0.52 -23.07
CA ILE A 8 32.25 -0.80 -22.76
C ILE A 8 31.62 -0.81 -21.36
N ILE A 9 32.32 -0.28 -20.34
CA ILE A 9 31.78 -0.19 -18.97
C ILE A 9 30.52 0.68 -18.94
N SER A 10 30.52 1.81 -19.66
CA SER A 10 29.36 2.71 -19.72
C SER A 10 28.13 2.04 -20.37
N LEU A 11 28.34 1.26 -21.44
CA LEU A 11 27.26 0.52 -22.10
C LEU A 11 26.69 -0.57 -21.19
N ILE A 12 27.54 -1.28 -20.47
CA ILE A 12 27.11 -2.28 -19.49
C ILE A 12 26.27 -1.61 -18.39
N ALA A 13 26.75 -0.51 -17.81
CA ALA A 13 26.02 0.21 -16.77
C ALA A 13 24.64 0.70 -17.25
N LEU A 14 24.57 1.28 -18.46
CA LEU A 14 23.31 1.71 -19.06
C LEU A 14 22.35 0.54 -19.29
N SER A 15 22.86 -0.61 -19.76
CA SER A 15 22.04 -1.79 -19.99
C SER A 15 21.45 -2.36 -18.69
N MET A 16 22.21 -2.35 -17.58
CA MET A 16 21.71 -2.76 -16.27
C MET A 16 20.60 -1.83 -15.77
N ILE A 17 20.78 -0.51 -15.89
CA ILE A 17 19.77 0.47 -15.47
C ILE A 17 18.48 0.28 -16.28
N ALA A 18 18.59 0.13 -17.60
CA ALA A 18 17.45 -0.11 -18.47
C ALA A 18 16.70 -1.40 -18.10
N PHE A 19 17.44 -2.46 -17.77
CA PHE A 19 16.86 -3.72 -17.33
C PHE A 19 16.10 -3.60 -16.00
N LEU A 20 16.66 -2.88 -15.01
CA LEU A 20 16.01 -2.64 -13.72
C LEU A 20 14.70 -1.84 -13.89
N ILE A 21 14.72 -0.79 -14.72
CA ILE A 21 13.51 -0.01 -15.05
C ILE A 21 12.47 -0.89 -15.74
N PHE A 22 12.90 -1.71 -16.68
CA PHE A 22 11.99 -2.60 -17.39
C PHE A 22 11.32 -3.62 -16.48
N GLN A 23 12.08 -4.19 -15.54
CA GLN A 23 11.56 -5.11 -14.54
C GLN A 23 10.55 -4.41 -13.61
N SER A 24 10.84 -3.19 -13.15
CA SER A 24 9.95 -2.44 -12.27
C SER A 24 8.62 -2.06 -12.96
N VAL A 25 8.68 -1.63 -14.22
CA VAL A 25 7.48 -1.34 -15.04
C VAL A 25 6.63 -2.60 -15.23
N ARG A 26 7.25 -3.73 -15.57
CA ARG A 26 6.54 -5.01 -15.70
C ARG A 26 5.89 -5.46 -14.40
N ARG A 27 6.60 -5.35 -13.27
CA ARG A 27 6.06 -5.66 -11.94
C ARG A 27 4.86 -4.79 -11.62
N LYS A 28 4.97 -3.47 -11.81
CA LYS A 28 3.88 -2.52 -11.55
C LYS A 28 2.64 -2.83 -12.40
N LYS A 29 2.81 -3.12 -13.70
CA LYS A 29 1.70 -3.52 -14.58
C LYS A 29 0.99 -4.78 -14.08
N ARG A 30 1.73 -5.78 -13.60
CA ARG A 30 1.15 -7.01 -13.03
C ARG A 30 0.34 -6.72 -11.76
N LEU A 31 0.87 -5.90 -10.84
CA LEU A 31 0.18 -5.53 -9.61
C LEU A 31 -1.11 -4.74 -9.91
N ILE A 32 -1.06 -3.76 -10.81
CA ILE A 32 -2.25 -3.01 -11.24
C ILE A 32 -3.28 -3.98 -11.82
N LYS A 33 -2.86 -4.84 -12.75
CA LYS A 33 -3.76 -5.80 -13.38
C LYS A 33 -4.47 -6.69 -12.35
N GLU A 34 -3.74 -7.22 -11.38
CA GLU A 34 -4.32 -8.06 -10.32
C GLU A 34 -5.37 -7.32 -9.48
N LEU A 35 -5.14 -6.04 -9.19
CA LEU A 35 -6.09 -5.18 -8.49
C LEU A 35 -7.34 -4.90 -9.34
N LEU A 36 -7.17 -4.60 -10.63
CA LEU A 36 -8.27 -4.35 -11.57
C LEU A 36 -9.11 -5.60 -11.79
N ASP A 37 -8.47 -6.75 -12.00
CA ASP A 37 -9.13 -8.05 -12.17
C ASP A 37 -9.96 -8.39 -10.92
N PHE A 38 -9.43 -8.12 -9.72
CA PHE A 38 -10.17 -8.31 -8.48
C PHE A 38 -11.44 -7.43 -8.41
N ALA A 39 -11.36 -6.15 -8.77
CA ALA A 39 -12.54 -5.31 -8.79
C ALA A 39 -13.58 -5.80 -9.82
N ALA A 40 -13.09 -6.25 -10.99
CA ALA A 40 -13.94 -6.77 -12.06
C ALA A 40 -14.67 -8.06 -11.68
N GLU A 41 -14.11 -8.91 -10.79
CA GLU A 41 -14.76 -10.13 -10.27
C GLU A 41 -16.14 -9.85 -9.66
N ILE A 42 -16.36 -8.67 -9.08
CA ILE A 42 -17.66 -8.22 -8.54
C ILE A 42 -18.28 -7.08 -9.35
N GLY A 43 -17.83 -6.89 -10.58
CA GLY A 43 -18.33 -5.91 -11.53
C GLY A 43 -17.97 -4.45 -11.22
N CYS A 44 -17.01 -4.18 -10.34
CA CYS A 44 -16.54 -2.83 -10.04
C CYS A 44 -15.44 -2.36 -11.01
N THR A 45 -15.31 -1.04 -11.17
CA THR A 45 -14.25 -0.39 -11.93
C THR A 45 -13.47 0.56 -11.05
N ILE A 46 -12.17 0.33 -10.91
CA ILE A 46 -11.32 1.17 -10.07
C ILE A 46 -11.08 2.52 -10.76
N THR A 47 -11.43 3.58 -10.03
CA THR A 47 -11.32 4.98 -10.46
C THR A 47 -10.05 5.65 -9.94
N VAL A 48 -9.63 5.30 -8.72
CA VAL A 48 -8.43 5.83 -8.07
C VAL A 48 -7.72 4.66 -7.41
N TYR A 49 -6.39 4.61 -7.51
CA TYR A 49 -5.57 3.56 -6.91
C TYR A 49 -4.18 4.07 -6.53
N ASP A 50 -3.54 3.37 -5.60
CA ASP A 50 -2.14 3.53 -5.24
C ASP A 50 -1.46 2.16 -5.08
N ILE A 51 -0.14 2.14 -5.29
CA ILE A 51 0.71 0.95 -5.14
C ILE A 51 2.01 1.36 -4.47
N TRP A 52 2.37 0.65 -3.40
CA TRP A 52 3.65 0.77 -2.69
C TRP A 52 4.10 -0.63 -2.27
N GLY A 53 5.38 -0.95 -2.44
CA GLY A 53 5.89 -2.31 -2.23
C GLY A 53 5.09 -3.36 -3.03
N ASP A 54 4.58 -4.38 -2.32
CA ASP A 54 3.61 -5.36 -2.84
C ASP A 54 2.18 -5.12 -2.33
N THR A 55 1.91 -3.91 -1.87
CA THR A 55 0.59 -3.44 -1.45
C THR A 55 -0.05 -2.62 -2.57
N ARG A 56 -1.36 -2.81 -2.73
CA ARG A 56 -2.17 -2.11 -3.72
C ARG A 56 -3.56 -1.89 -3.17
N ILE A 57 -4.07 -0.69 -3.38
CA ILE A 57 -5.39 -0.27 -2.92
C ILE A 57 -6.08 0.50 -4.03
N GLY A 58 -7.39 0.35 -4.16
CA GLY A 58 -8.17 1.03 -5.17
C GLY A 58 -9.61 1.24 -4.73
N VAL A 59 -10.29 2.21 -5.34
CA VAL A 59 -11.71 2.46 -5.07
C VAL A 59 -12.49 2.63 -6.37
N ASP A 60 -13.68 2.04 -6.40
CA ASP A 60 -14.75 2.42 -7.30
C ASP A 60 -15.60 3.48 -6.59
N ARG A 61 -15.53 4.75 -7.03
CA ARG A 61 -16.26 5.86 -6.41
C ARG A 61 -17.77 5.78 -6.66
N GLU A 62 -18.18 5.22 -7.80
CA GLU A 62 -19.58 5.11 -8.19
C GLU A 62 -20.27 4.01 -7.39
N LYS A 63 -19.65 2.82 -7.34
CA LYS A 63 -20.18 1.67 -6.57
C LYS A 63 -19.80 1.70 -5.10
N ARG A 64 -18.88 2.60 -4.71
CA ARG A 64 -18.40 2.79 -3.34
C ARG A 64 -17.81 1.53 -2.73
N TYR A 65 -16.96 0.84 -3.50
CA TYR A 65 -16.18 -0.30 -3.03
C TYR A 65 -14.70 0.05 -2.97
N LEU A 66 -14.06 -0.30 -1.87
CA LEU A 66 -12.61 -0.25 -1.71
C LEU A 66 -12.02 -1.66 -1.85
N PHE A 67 -10.94 -1.79 -2.60
CA PHE A 67 -10.22 -3.02 -2.84
C PHE A 67 -8.83 -2.89 -2.28
N PHE A 68 -8.38 -3.88 -1.54
CA PHE A 68 -7.05 -3.90 -0.95
C PHE A 68 -6.41 -5.26 -1.14
N ILE A 69 -5.15 -5.25 -1.57
CA ILE A 69 -4.33 -6.45 -1.64
C ILE A 69 -2.94 -6.15 -1.11
N ARG A 70 -2.49 -6.95 -0.15
CA ARG A 70 -1.13 -6.90 0.40
C ARG A 70 -0.55 -8.30 0.40
N ARG A 71 0.68 -8.42 -0.10
CA ARG A 71 1.45 -9.66 -0.07
C ARG A 71 2.65 -9.48 0.85
N PHE A 72 2.85 -10.45 1.72
CA PHE A 72 4.01 -10.67 2.55
C PHE A 72 4.68 -11.97 2.10
N ASP A 73 5.92 -12.22 2.56
CA ASP A 73 6.66 -13.42 2.17
C ASP A 73 5.89 -14.71 2.47
N ASP A 74 5.20 -14.78 3.62
CA ASP A 74 4.45 -15.96 4.06
C ASP A 74 2.92 -15.81 4.03
N SER A 75 2.39 -14.63 3.66
CA SER A 75 0.94 -14.41 3.70
C SER A 75 0.42 -13.47 2.62
N PHE A 76 -0.84 -13.68 2.26
CA PHE A 76 -1.54 -12.91 1.25
C PHE A 76 -2.87 -12.43 1.83
N PHE A 77 -3.07 -11.12 1.87
CA PHE A 77 -4.29 -10.50 2.35
C PHE A 77 -4.97 -9.78 1.18
N LYS A 78 -6.19 -10.21 0.84
CA LYS A 78 -7.01 -9.67 -0.27
C LYS A 78 -8.42 -9.43 0.27
N THR A 79 -8.93 -8.20 0.19
CA THR A 79 -10.26 -7.86 0.68
C THR A 79 -10.94 -6.77 -0.13
N ALA A 80 -12.28 -6.85 -0.20
CA ALA A 80 -13.14 -5.84 -0.77
C ALA A 80 -14.09 -5.34 0.31
N ILE A 81 -14.21 -4.02 0.46
CA ILE A 81 -14.96 -3.34 1.50
C ILE A 81 -16.05 -2.50 0.84
N ASP A 82 -17.31 -2.81 1.13
CA ASP A 82 -18.45 -1.94 0.79
C ASP A 82 -18.46 -0.72 1.72
N ILE A 83 -18.11 0.45 1.18
CA ILE A 83 -17.99 1.69 1.94
C ILE A 83 -19.35 2.13 2.51
N ASN A 84 -20.48 1.73 1.91
CA ASN A 84 -21.81 2.07 2.42
C ASN A 84 -22.11 1.44 3.80
N ASN A 85 -21.50 0.28 4.07
CA ASN A 85 -21.62 -0.44 5.33
C ASN A 85 -20.64 0.03 6.41
N VAL A 86 -19.69 0.91 6.06
CA VAL A 86 -18.70 1.43 6.99
C VAL A 86 -19.30 2.56 7.82
N SER A 87 -19.22 2.42 9.15
CA SER A 87 -19.56 3.47 10.12
C SER A 87 -18.36 4.41 10.33
N VAL A 88 -17.19 3.85 10.66
CA VAL A 88 -15.97 4.61 10.95
C VAL A 88 -14.83 4.08 10.08
N CYS A 89 -14.01 5.00 9.56
CA CYS A 89 -12.78 4.71 8.85
C CYS A 89 -11.77 5.70 9.41
N LYS A 90 -10.72 5.17 10.01
CA LYS A 90 -9.69 6.00 10.62
C LYS A 90 -8.31 5.43 10.39
N MET A 91 -7.34 6.32 10.18
CA MET A 91 -5.94 5.95 10.25
C MET A 91 -5.56 5.80 11.73
N THR A 92 -4.85 4.71 12.05
CA THR A 92 -4.34 4.43 13.41
C THR A 92 -2.86 4.11 13.34
N ASN A 93 -2.06 4.88 14.08
CA ASN A 93 -0.66 4.59 14.33
C ASN A 93 -0.53 3.81 15.63
N VAL A 94 0.07 2.62 15.55
CA VAL A 94 0.50 1.84 16.71
C VAL A 94 1.97 2.14 16.91
N SER A 95 2.34 2.62 18.09
CA SER A 95 3.72 2.99 18.41
C SER A 95 4.05 2.60 19.83
N HIS A 96 5.29 2.18 20.07
CA HIS A 96 5.84 2.01 21.40
C HIS A 96 6.89 3.08 21.69
N ALA A 97 7.19 3.26 22.97
CA ALA A 97 8.22 4.18 23.40
C ALA A 97 9.52 3.42 23.72
N VAL A 98 10.64 3.93 23.21
CA VAL A 98 11.99 3.40 23.43
C VAL A 98 12.84 4.45 24.14
N GLY A 99 13.71 4.01 25.06
CA GLY A 99 14.57 4.88 25.88
C GLY A 99 14.02 5.15 27.28
N ASP A 100 14.80 5.87 28.08
CA ASP A 100 14.48 6.19 29.49
C ASP A 100 14.45 7.72 29.73
N GLY A 101 13.61 8.13 30.69
CA GLY A 101 13.51 9.53 31.12
C GLY A 101 13.16 10.52 30.00
N LYS A 102 14.00 11.56 29.82
CA LYS A 102 13.80 12.64 28.84
C LYS A 102 14.16 12.25 27.41
N GLU A 103 14.80 11.11 27.19
CA GLU A 103 15.22 10.62 25.86
C GLU A 103 14.20 9.65 25.24
N ARG A 104 12.99 9.59 25.81
CA ARG A 104 11.94 8.69 25.35
C ARG A 104 11.48 9.07 23.94
N GLN A 105 11.75 8.20 22.97
CA GLN A 105 11.35 8.35 21.57
C GLN A 105 10.17 7.42 21.25
N LEU A 106 9.22 7.90 20.45
CA LEU A 106 8.14 7.08 19.93
C LEU A 106 8.57 6.45 18.61
N VAL A 107 8.49 5.12 18.55
CA VAL A 107 8.79 4.33 17.35
C VAL A 107 7.47 3.76 16.85
N ILE A 108 7.19 3.96 15.57
CA ILE A 108 5.97 3.45 14.93
C ILE A 108 6.17 1.97 14.61
N ASP A 109 5.26 1.14 15.12
CA ASP A 109 5.18 -0.28 14.84
C ASP A 109 4.30 -0.56 13.65
N LYS A 110 3.10 0.02 13.61
CA LYS A 110 2.12 -0.24 12.56
C LYS A 110 1.38 1.02 12.14
N ILE A 111 1.05 1.06 10.86
CA ILE A 111 0.12 2.04 10.29
C ILE A 111 -1.06 1.26 9.75
N LEU A 112 -2.24 1.51 10.29
CA LEU A 112 -3.47 0.79 9.97
C LEU A 112 -4.52 1.76 9.44
N LEU A 113 -5.25 1.35 8.41
CA LEU A 113 -6.53 1.94 8.06
C LEU A 113 -7.64 1.03 8.58
N SER A 114 -8.30 1.47 9.66
CA SER A 114 -9.27 0.66 10.40
C SER A 114 -10.70 0.99 9.98
N PHE A 115 -11.51 -0.04 9.76
CA PHE A 115 -12.90 0.04 9.33
C PHE A 115 -13.80 -0.60 10.38
N ILE A 116 -14.71 0.21 10.94
CA ILE A 116 -15.79 -0.25 11.83
C ILE A 116 -17.08 -0.23 11.03
N PHE A 117 -17.80 -1.34 11.00
CA PHE A 117 -19.02 -1.50 10.20
C PHE A 117 -20.28 -1.23 11.02
N LYS A 118 -21.35 -0.80 10.34
CA LYS A 118 -22.63 -0.47 10.99
C LYS A 118 -23.33 -1.67 11.63
N ARG A 119 -23.13 -2.88 11.08
CA ARG A 119 -23.89 -4.09 11.44
C ARG A 119 -23.02 -5.32 11.64
N GLU A 120 -21.71 -5.24 11.40
CA GLU A 120 -20.81 -6.37 11.58
C GLU A 120 -20.17 -6.33 12.96
N LYS A 121 -19.84 -7.51 13.50
CA LYS A 121 -19.19 -7.63 14.81
C LYS A 121 -17.68 -7.48 14.75
N THR A 122 -17.09 -7.56 13.56
CA THR A 122 -15.65 -7.61 13.36
C THR A 122 -15.19 -6.41 12.55
N ASP A 123 -14.28 -5.64 13.13
CA ASP A 123 -13.59 -4.57 12.43
C ASP A 123 -12.59 -5.15 11.43
N THR A 124 -12.32 -4.41 10.35
CA THR A 124 -11.29 -4.76 9.38
C THR A 124 -10.15 -3.75 9.46
N ASN A 125 -8.91 -4.23 9.57
CA ASN A 125 -7.71 -3.40 9.54
C ASN A 125 -6.94 -3.66 8.26
N LEU A 126 -6.73 -2.62 7.46
CA LEU A 126 -5.79 -2.67 6.35
C LEU A 126 -4.45 -2.17 6.84
N GLU A 127 -3.49 -3.09 6.94
CA GLU A 127 -2.13 -2.77 7.36
C GLU A 127 -1.42 -2.07 6.19
N PHE A 128 -1.00 -0.83 6.37
CA PHE A 128 -0.17 -0.07 5.41
C PHE A 128 1.32 -0.27 5.69
N TYR A 129 1.68 -0.46 6.96
CA TYR A 129 3.04 -0.71 7.44
C TYR A 129 3.03 -1.57 8.70
N ASP A 130 4.04 -2.43 8.85
CA ASP A 130 4.35 -3.25 10.03
C ASP A 130 5.86 -3.40 10.17
N SER A 131 6.45 -2.83 11.22
CA SER A 131 7.90 -2.76 11.45
C SER A 131 8.57 -4.14 11.52
N GLU A 132 7.83 -5.17 11.96
CA GLU A 132 8.34 -6.55 12.01
C GLU A 132 8.45 -7.17 10.62
N LYS A 133 7.64 -6.72 9.65
CA LYS A 133 7.56 -7.31 8.30
C LYS A 133 8.23 -6.46 7.22
N ASP A 134 8.12 -5.13 7.34
CA ASP A 134 8.63 -4.18 6.34
C ASP A 134 10.01 -3.61 6.71
N GLY A 135 10.48 -3.86 7.94
CA GLY A 135 11.68 -3.24 8.49
C GLY A 135 11.42 -1.84 9.01
N MET A 136 12.48 -1.13 9.43
CA MET A 136 12.35 0.12 10.20
C MET A 136 12.07 1.39 9.36
N GLN A 137 12.02 1.28 8.03
CA GLN A 137 11.88 2.44 7.15
C GLN A 137 10.42 2.64 6.78
N ILE A 138 9.84 3.74 7.26
CA ILE A 138 8.57 4.28 6.77
C ILE A 138 8.91 5.31 5.71
N THR A 139 8.36 5.13 4.52
CA THR A 139 8.52 6.07 3.41
C THR A 139 7.26 6.91 3.30
N ASP A 140 6.26 6.40 2.59
CA ASP A 140 5.04 7.14 2.25
C ASP A 140 3.79 6.51 2.86
N GLU A 141 3.92 5.42 3.63
CA GLU A 141 2.80 4.63 4.14
C GLU A 141 1.86 5.44 5.03
N LEU A 142 2.40 6.37 5.83
CA LEU A 142 1.62 7.27 6.67
C LEU A 142 0.76 8.22 5.82
N GLN A 143 1.38 8.89 4.85
CA GLN A 143 0.70 9.82 3.95
C GLN A 143 -0.35 9.12 3.10
N LEU A 144 -0.06 7.88 2.66
CA LEU A 144 -1.01 7.05 1.94
C LEU A 144 -2.20 6.67 2.84
N ALA A 145 -1.97 6.27 4.09
CA ALA A 145 -3.06 5.94 5.00
C ALA A 145 -3.97 7.14 5.26
N GLU A 146 -3.41 8.34 5.47
CA GLU A 146 -4.14 9.60 5.62
C GLU A 146 -4.95 9.95 4.35
N LYS A 147 -4.33 9.83 3.18
CA LYS A 147 -5.01 10.01 1.88
C LYS A 147 -6.23 9.10 1.77
N TRP A 148 -6.07 7.83 2.09
CA TRP A 148 -7.11 6.82 1.91
C TRP A 148 -8.21 6.93 2.97
N GLU A 149 -7.89 7.32 4.20
CA GLU A 149 -8.90 7.75 5.18
C GLU A 149 -9.75 8.90 4.62
N GLY A 150 -9.13 9.93 4.05
CA GLY A 150 -9.82 11.07 3.45
C GLY A 150 -10.72 10.67 2.27
N ILE A 151 -10.22 9.84 1.35
CA ILE A 151 -11.01 9.33 0.21
C ILE A 151 -12.23 8.56 0.72
N VAL A 152 -12.03 7.60 1.63
CA VAL A 152 -13.12 6.78 2.16
C VAL A 152 -14.16 7.64 2.89
N ASN A 153 -13.73 8.55 3.75
CA ASN A 153 -14.64 9.41 4.50
C ASN A 153 -15.39 10.40 3.60
N SER A 154 -14.83 10.83 2.47
CA SER A 154 -15.54 11.66 1.48
C SER A 154 -16.65 10.91 0.72
N LEU A 155 -16.59 9.58 0.70
CA LEU A 155 -17.56 8.72 0.00
C LEU A 155 -18.65 8.16 0.92
N LYS A 156 -18.46 8.27 2.24
CA LYS A 156 -19.49 7.95 3.22
C LYS A 156 -20.55 9.05 3.21
N GLN A 157 -21.80 8.64 3.14
CA GLN A 157 -22.96 9.50 3.34
C GLN A 157 -23.59 9.23 4.69
#